data_AF-A0A7W7LA83-F1
#
_entry.id   AF-A0A7W7LA83-F1
#
_cell.length_a   1.000
_cell.length_b   1.000
_cell.length_c   1.000
_cell.angle_alpha   90.00
_cell.angle_beta   90.00
_cell.angle_gamma   90.00
#
_symmetry.space_group_name_H-M   'P 1'
#
loop_
_entity.id
_entity.type
_entity.pdbx_description
1 polymer ?
#
loop_
_entity_poly.entity_id
_entity_poly.type
_entity_poly.pdbx_seq_one_letter_code
_entity_poly.pdbx_strand_id
1 'polypeptide(L)'
;MNALLRFMRTGELGAAVPGTDYRDIVALWGEPDGIASEDPVFCLYGDVQLGFSAEGSLNHIAVEPDGDTASVPGDRGTFSDERVPRLSEALARLAEDGYGATKCAPFVPDETWWRIDRSGVVVADDPDDRLTAILRTLSA
;
A
#
# COMPACT_ATOMS: atom_id res chain seq x y z
N MET A 1 9.34 -10.10 9.62
CA MET A 1 8.83 -8.73 9.48
C MET A 1 7.56 -8.83 8.65
N ASN A 2 6.43 -8.35 9.16
CA ASN A 2 5.13 -8.41 8.50
C ASN A 2 5.14 -7.58 7.20
N ALA A 3 4.42 -8.04 6.16
CA ALA A 3 4.43 -7.43 4.84
C ALA A 3 4.02 -5.94 4.83
N LEU A 4 3.11 -5.51 5.71
CA LEU A 4 2.66 -4.12 5.80
C LEU A 4 3.80 -3.18 6.23
N LEU A 5 4.61 -3.60 7.22
CA LEU A 5 5.76 -2.81 7.66
C LEU A 5 6.85 -2.75 6.58
N ARG A 6 7.04 -3.83 5.82
CA ARG A 6 7.96 -3.83 4.68
C ARG A 6 7.46 -2.86 3.61
N PHE A 7 6.16 -2.89 3.30
CA PHE A 7 5.55 -1.96 2.34
C PHE A 7 5.75 -0.51 2.77
N MET A 8 5.47 -0.15 4.02
CA MET A 8 5.71 1.20 4.54
C MET A 8 7.17 1.68 4.39
N ARG A 9 8.15 0.77 4.50
CA ARG A 9 9.59 1.10 4.36
C ARG A 9 10.07 1.23 2.93
N THR A 10 9.46 0.48 2.02
CA THR A 10 10.01 0.28 0.66
C THR A 10 9.14 0.91 -0.41
N GLY A 11 7.84 1.04 -0.17
CA GLY A 11 6.85 1.34 -1.20
C GLY A 11 6.57 0.14 -2.12
N GLU A 12 7.03 -1.05 -1.75
CA GLU A 12 6.88 -2.30 -2.52
C GLU A 12 6.03 -3.31 -1.74
N LEU A 13 5.08 -3.95 -2.43
CA LEU A 13 4.21 -4.97 -1.85
C LEU A 13 4.34 -6.28 -2.63
N GLY A 14 5.25 -7.15 -2.19
CA GLY A 14 5.57 -8.39 -2.91
C GLY A 14 6.11 -8.08 -4.30
N ALA A 15 5.41 -8.53 -5.36
CA ALA A 15 5.74 -8.25 -6.75
C ALA A 15 5.23 -6.88 -7.26
N ALA A 16 4.32 -6.24 -6.52
CA ALA A 16 3.87 -4.89 -6.83
C ALA A 16 4.94 -3.88 -6.41
N VAL A 17 5.78 -3.55 -7.39
CA VAL A 17 6.80 -2.52 -7.33
C VAL A 17 6.39 -1.44 -8.33
N PRO A 18 6.50 -0.14 -8.00
CA PRO A 18 6.17 0.89 -8.98
C PRO A 18 6.92 0.69 -10.30
N GLY A 19 6.18 0.71 -11.41
CA GLY A 19 6.69 0.41 -12.75
C GLY A 19 6.47 -1.03 -13.23
N THR A 20 6.03 -1.97 -12.38
CA THR A 20 5.70 -3.34 -12.80
C THR A 20 4.55 -3.35 -13.81
N ASP A 21 4.64 -4.16 -14.86
CA ASP A 21 3.59 -4.32 -15.85
C ASP A 21 2.39 -5.10 -15.28
N TYR A 22 1.18 -4.68 -15.65
CA TYR A 22 -0.07 -5.36 -15.28
C TYR A 22 -0.03 -6.87 -15.54
N ARG A 23 0.53 -7.31 -16.68
CA ARG A 23 0.59 -8.73 -17.04
C ARG A 23 1.51 -9.52 -16.11
N ASP A 24 2.58 -8.91 -15.62
CA ASP A 24 3.49 -9.57 -14.68
C ASP A 24 2.83 -9.75 -13.32
N ILE A 25 2.01 -8.77 -12.88
CA ILE A 25 1.18 -8.92 -11.69
C ILE A 25 0.17 -10.05 -11.87
N VAL A 26 -0.61 -10.04 -12.94
CA VAL A 26 -1.63 -11.09 -13.18
C VAL A 26 -1.00 -12.48 -13.31
N ALA A 27 0.17 -12.59 -13.95
CA ALA A 27 0.88 -13.86 -14.06
C ALA A 27 1.30 -14.44 -12.69
N LEU A 28 1.53 -13.59 -11.69
CA LEU A 28 1.96 -13.99 -10.35
C LEU A 28 0.80 -14.11 -9.35
N TRP A 29 -0.16 -13.19 -9.40
CA TRP A 29 -1.23 -13.04 -8.40
C TRP A 29 -2.56 -13.62 -8.88
N GLY A 30 -2.69 -13.88 -10.18
CA GLY A 30 -3.95 -14.23 -10.82
C GLY A 30 -4.76 -13.00 -11.23
N GLU A 31 -5.96 -13.28 -11.74
CA GLU A 31 -6.92 -12.25 -12.11
C GLU A 31 -7.40 -11.49 -10.86
N PRO A 32 -7.61 -10.17 -10.96
CA PRO A 32 -8.16 -9.37 -9.86
C PRO A 32 -9.63 -9.74 -9.57
N ASP A 33 -10.04 -9.52 -8.33
CA ASP A 33 -11.43 -9.71 -7.87
C ASP A 33 -12.39 -8.69 -8.51
N GLY A 34 -11.86 -7.51 -8.87
CA GLY A 34 -12.61 -6.43 -9.49
C GLY A 34 -11.71 -5.49 -10.29
N ILE A 35 -12.27 -4.90 -11.34
CA ILE A 35 -11.57 -3.92 -12.19
C ILE A 35 -12.45 -2.69 -12.38
N ALA A 36 -11.91 -1.51 -12.10
CA ALA A 36 -12.45 -0.24 -12.54
C ALA A 36 -11.63 0.26 -13.74
N SER A 37 -12.26 0.25 -14.92
CA SER A 37 -11.59 0.43 -16.21
C SER A 37 -11.49 1.89 -16.70
N GLU A 38 -11.70 2.87 -15.82
CA GLU A 38 -11.39 4.27 -16.11
C GLU A 38 -9.89 4.50 -15.91
N ASP A 39 -9.26 5.45 -16.60
CA ASP A 39 -7.82 5.73 -16.48
C ASP A 39 -7.55 6.57 -15.21
N PRO A 40 -6.66 6.12 -14.29
CA PRO A 40 -5.89 4.87 -14.31
C PRO A 40 -6.71 3.63 -13.97
N VAL A 41 -6.41 2.51 -14.63
CA VAL A 41 -7.14 1.24 -14.43
C VAL A 41 -6.82 0.72 -13.03
N PHE A 42 -7.85 0.59 -12.19
CA PHE A 42 -7.70 0.04 -10.85
C PHE A 42 -8.11 -1.44 -10.80
N CYS A 43 -7.26 -2.25 -10.21
CA CYS A 43 -7.44 -3.68 -9.97
C CYS A 43 -7.50 -3.94 -8.47
N LEU A 44 -8.50 -4.70 -8.03
CA LEU A 44 -8.71 -5.07 -6.63
C LEU A 44 -8.29 -6.52 -6.38
N TYR A 45 -7.56 -6.74 -5.28
CA TYR A 45 -7.08 -8.02 -4.79
C TYR A 45 -7.30 -8.07 -3.27
N GLY A 46 -8.51 -8.42 -2.83
CA GLY A 46 -8.91 -8.33 -1.43
C GLY A 46 -8.70 -6.91 -0.86
N ASP A 47 -7.85 -6.78 0.16
CA ASP A 47 -7.51 -5.50 0.81
C ASP A 47 -6.49 -4.66 0.02
N VAL A 48 -6.04 -5.13 -1.15
CA VAL A 48 -5.05 -4.46 -1.99
C VAL A 48 -5.69 -3.87 -3.23
N GLN A 49 -5.42 -2.59 -3.48
CA GLN A 49 -5.77 -1.92 -4.73
C GLN A 49 -4.50 -1.54 -5.49
N LEU A 50 -4.45 -1.87 -6.78
CA LEU A 50 -3.37 -1.48 -7.69
C LEU A 50 -3.92 -0.57 -8.78
N GLY A 51 -3.25 0.53 -9.07
CA GLY A 51 -3.58 1.41 -10.18
C GLY A 51 -2.49 1.39 -11.25
N PHE A 52 -2.91 1.22 -12.51
CA PHE A 52 -2.03 1.13 -13.67
C PHE A 52 -2.29 2.30 -14.63
N SER A 53 -1.22 2.83 -15.21
CA SER A 53 -1.34 3.82 -16.30
C SER A 53 -2.00 3.22 -17.54
N ALA A 54 -2.38 4.05 -18.50
CA ALA A 54 -2.87 3.62 -19.81
C ALA A 54 -1.90 2.66 -20.55
N GLU A 55 -0.59 2.78 -20.32
CA GLU A 55 0.44 1.89 -20.86
C GLU A 55 0.57 0.56 -20.09
N GLY A 56 -0.18 0.38 -19.00
CA GLY A 56 -0.17 -0.83 -18.17
C GLY A 56 0.90 -0.84 -17.08
N SER A 57 1.51 0.31 -16.76
CA SER A 57 2.57 0.42 -15.75
C SER A 57 2.00 0.75 -14.38
N LEU A 58 2.37 -0.02 -13.34
CA LEU A 58 1.92 0.18 -11.96
C LEU A 58 2.40 1.54 -11.41
N ASN A 59 1.47 2.43 -11.09
CA ASN A 59 1.78 3.75 -10.52
C ASN A 59 1.15 3.99 -9.14
N HIS A 60 0.26 3.10 -8.71
CA HIS A 60 -0.45 3.20 -7.44
C HIS A 60 -0.57 1.85 -6.75
N ILE A 61 -0.26 1.81 -5.46
CA ILE A 61 -0.45 0.66 -4.58
C ILE A 61 -1.14 1.18 -3.32
N ALA A 62 -2.28 0.59 -2.97
CA ALA A 62 -2.94 0.83 -1.70
C ALA A 62 -3.20 -0.48 -0.97
N VAL A 63 -3.11 -0.44 0.35
CA VAL A 63 -3.62 -1.48 1.23
C VAL A 63 -4.62 -0.80 2.17
N GLU A 64 -5.86 -1.29 2.18
CA GLU A 64 -6.98 -0.74 2.94
C GLU A 64 -7.55 -1.83 3.85
N PRO A 65 -6.97 -2.06 5.04
CA PRO A 65 -7.45 -3.10 5.93
C PRO A 65 -8.84 -2.81 6.49
N ASP A 66 -9.77 -3.77 6.39
CA ASP A 66 -11.11 -3.66 6.99
C ASP A 66 -11.16 -4.10 8.48
N GLY A 67 -10.08 -4.69 9.01
CA GLY A 67 -10.06 -5.23 10.37
C GLY A 67 -8.68 -5.40 10.99
N ASP A 68 -8.56 -6.38 11.90
CA ASP A 68 -7.29 -6.70 12.58
C ASP A 68 -6.33 -7.52 11.70
N THR A 69 -6.77 -7.90 10.50
CA THR A 69 -6.02 -8.65 9.50
C THR A 69 -6.21 -8.03 8.12
N ALA A 70 -5.17 -8.07 7.29
CA ALA A 70 -5.23 -7.70 5.88
C ALA A 70 -4.67 -8.84 5.04
N SER A 71 -5.39 -9.24 4.00
CA SER A 71 -4.93 -10.16 2.98
C SER A 71 -3.99 -9.43 2.02
N VAL A 72 -2.70 -9.78 2.08
CA VAL A 72 -1.66 -9.13 1.28
C VAL A 72 -0.79 -10.17 0.58
N PRO A 73 -0.22 -9.83 -0.58
CA PRO A 73 0.59 -10.76 -1.36
C PRO A 73 1.97 -10.94 -0.72
N GLY A 74 2.33 -12.20 -0.49
CA GLY A 74 3.68 -12.58 -0.09
C GLY A 74 4.68 -12.59 -1.26
N ASP A 75 5.95 -12.86 -0.95
CA ASP A 75 7.07 -12.83 -1.91
C ASP A 75 6.95 -13.81 -3.10
N ARG A 76 5.99 -14.74 -3.08
CA ARG A 76 5.78 -15.76 -4.14
C ARG A 76 4.42 -15.66 -4.83
N GLY A 77 3.72 -14.53 -4.71
CA GLY A 77 2.39 -14.33 -5.29
C GLY A 77 1.25 -15.02 -4.54
N THR A 78 1.56 -15.72 -3.44
CA THR A 78 0.54 -16.26 -2.54
C THR A 78 0.09 -15.18 -1.56
N PHE A 79 -1.22 -14.92 -1.52
CA PHE A 79 -1.82 -14.05 -0.51
C PHE A 79 -1.83 -14.72 0.86
N SER A 80 -1.60 -13.93 1.89
CA SER A 80 -1.65 -14.37 3.28
C SER A 80 -2.27 -13.29 4.16
N ASP A 81 -3.04 -13.71 5.15
CA ASP A 81 -3.60 -12.82 6.16
C ASP A 81 -2.50 -12.38 7.12
N GLU A 82 -2.21 -11.09 7.09
CA GLU A 82 -1.22 -10.45 7.92
C GLU A 82 -1.91 -9.63 9.01
N ARG A 83 -1.46 -9.78 10.25
CA ARG A 83 -1.99 -8.97 11.35
C ARG A 83 -1.70 -7.49 11.09
N VAL A 84 -2.73 -6.67 11.22
CA VAL A 84 -2.63 -5.21 11.10
C VAL A 84 -2.13 -4.65 12.43
N PRO A 85 -0.95 -4.01 12.48
CA PRO A 85 -0.49 -3.34 13.69
C PRO A 85 -1.31 -2.08 13.95
N ARG A 86 -1.29 -1.60 15.19
CA ARG A 86 -1.77 -0.24 15.46
C ARG A 86 -0.88 0.78 14.75
N LEU A 87 -1.44 1.95 14.42
CA LEU A 87 -0.70 3.02 13.76
C LEU A 87 0.54 3.43 14.57
N SER A 88 0.37 3.68 15.87
CA SER A 88 1.44 4.03 16.80
C SER A 88 2.53 2.95 16.89
N GLU A 89 2.15 1.68 16.91
CA GLU A 89 3.07 0.54 16.90
C GLU A 89 3.88 0.49 15.60
N ALA A 90 3.23 0.70 14.46
CA ALA A 90 3.88 0.70 13.17
C ALA A 90 4.90 1.84 13.06
N LEU A 91 4.52 3.06 13.45
CA LEU A 91 5.40 4.23 13.44
C LEU A 91 6.58 4.06 14.40
N ALA A 92 6.37 3.50 15.59
CA ALA A 92 7.45 3.23 16.54
C ALA A 92 8.48 2.25 15.97
N ARG A 93 8.03 1.15 15.36
CA ARG A 93 8.91 0.18 14.70
C ARG A 93 9.66 0.76 13.51
N LEU A 94 9.02 1.62 12.72
CA LEU A 94 9.68 2.32 11.62
C LEU A 94 10.79 3.24 12.17
N ALA A 95 10.53 3.97 13.24
CA ALA A 95 11.52 4.84 13.88
C ALA A 95 12.70 4.06 14.47
N GLU A 96 12.46 2.90 15.10
CA GLU A 96 13.52 2.00 15.59
C GLU A 96 14.47 1.56 14.45
N ASP A 97 13.92 1.37 13.25
CA ASP A 97 14.67 1.02 12.04
C ASP A 97 15.19 2.25 11.26
N GLY A 98 15.12 3.44 11.84
CA GLY A 98 15.67 4.68 11.30
C GLY A 98 14.84 5.32 10.18
N TYR A 99 13.54 4.98 10.07
CA TYR A 99 12.59 5.63 9.18
C TYR A 99 11.78 6.67 9.95
N GLY A 100 11.99 7.94 9.65
CA GLY A 100 11.16 9.02 10.15
C GLY A 100 9.79 9.03 9.48
N ALA A 101 8.84 9.72 10.12
CA ALA A 101 7.52 9.98 9.57
C ALA A 101 7.12 11.43 9.83
N THR A 102 6.57 12.09 8.82
CA THR A 102 6.16 13.50 8.89
C THR A 102 4.68 13.64 8.53
N LYS A 103 3.95 14.48 9.27
CA LYS A 103 2.57 14.84 8.95
C LYS A 103 2.47 15.58 7.62
N CYS A 104 1.46 15.24 6.83
CA CYS A 104 1.17 15.89 5.54
C CYS A 104 -0.32 15.81 5.20
N ALA A 105 -0.75 16.55 4.17
CA ALA A 105 -2.09 16.50 3.59
C ALA A 105 -1.94 16.35 2.07
N PRO A 106 -1.72 15.11 1.57
CA PRO A 106 -1.32 14.87 0.19
C PRO A 106 -2.47 14.94 -0.83
N PHE A 107 -3.72 14.75 -0.40
CA PHE A 107 -4.88 14.63 -1.28
C PHE A 107 -5.82 15.83 -1.17
N VAL A 108 -6.31 16.11 0.03
CA VAL A 108 -7.16 17.27 0.31
C VAL A 108 -6.64 18.03 1.53
N PRO A 109 -6.84 19.36 1.59
CA PRO A 109 -6.62 20.12 2.82
C PRO A 109 -7.39 19.50 3.98
N ASP A 110 -6.82 19.59 5.19
CA ASP A 110 -7.39 19.12 6.46
C ASP A 110 -7.50 17.61 6.66
N GLU A 111 -7.26 16.80 5.62
CA GLU A 111 -7.05 15.36 5.78
C GLU A 111 -5.57 15.08 6.10
N THR A 112 -5.32 14.53 7.29
CA THR A 112 -3.97 14.35 7.81
C THR A 112 -3.47 12.94 7.56
N TRP A 113 -2.22 12.84 7.09
CA TRP A 113 -1.52 11.61 6.76
C TRP A 113 -0.11 11.64 7.34
N TRP A 114 0.47 10.46 7.56
CA TRP A 114 1.88 10.27 7.86
C TRP A 114 2.63 9.88 6.59
N ARG A 115 3.56 10.71 6.13
CA ARG A 115 4.51 10.34 5.09
C ARG A 115 5.71 9.65 5.73
N ILE A 116 6.02 8.44 5.27
CA ILE A 116 7.21 7.70 5.70
C ILE A 116 8.40 8.13 4.84
N ASP A 117 9.49 8.50 5.51
CA ASP A 117 10.67 9.02 4.84
C ASP A 117 11.30 7.96 3.92
N ARG A 118 11.76 8.38 2.74
CA ARG A 118 12.48 7.58 1.72
C ARG A 118 11.67 6.51 0.99
N SER A 119 10.51 6.08 1.49
CA SER A 119 9.63 5.14 0.78
C SER A 119 8.63 5.85 -0.13
N GLY A 120 8.26 7.08 0.25
CA GLY A 120 7.19 7.84 -0.38
C GLY A 120 5.80 7.21 -0.19
N VAL A 121 5.68 6.32 0.81
CA VAL A 121 4.42 5.82 1.34
C VAL A 121 3.78 6.88 2.23
N VAL A 122 2.46 6.98 2.16
CA VAL A 122 1.63 7.71 3.11
C VAL A 122 0.70 6.75 3.83
N VAL A 123 0.45 7.00 5.12
CA VAL A 123 -0.44 6.21 5.98
C VAL A 123 -1.49 7.16 6.57
N ALA A 124 -2.75 6.75 6.56
CA ALA A 124 -3.83 7.58 7.12
C ALA A 124 -3.56 7.87 8.59
N ASP A 125 -3.85 9.10 9.02
CA ASP A 125 -3.87 9.42 10.45
C ASP A 125 -5.25 9.15 11.04
N ASP A 126 -5.38 8.00 11.69
CA ASP A 126 -6.64 7.60 12.29
C ASP A 126 -6.68 7.94 13.80
N PRO A 127 -7.71 8.62 14.29
CA PRO A 127 -7.81 9.03 15.69
C PRO A 127 -7.97 7.85 16.66
N ASP A 128 -8.42 6.68 16.19
CA ASP A 128 -8.58 5.47 16.99
C ASP A 128 -7.33 4.57 16.95
N ASP A 129 -6.19 5.10 16.49
CA ASP A 129 -4.91 4.40 16.38
C ASP A 129 -4.96 3.20 15.42
N ARG A 130 -5.92 3.21 14.48
CA ARG A 130 -6.10 2.17 13.48
C ARG A 130 -5.26 2.45 12.24
N LEU A 131 -4.95 1.39 11.52
CA LEU A 131 -4.24 1.47 10.26
C LEU A 131 -5.22 1.18 9.12
N THR A 132 -5.86 2.24 8.64
CA THR A 132 -7.01 2.16 7.73
C THR A 132 -6.64 2.29 6.26
N ALA A 133 -5.53 2.98 5.95
CA ALA A 133 -5.01 3.05 4.58
C ALA A 133 -3.49 3.26 4.56
N ILE A 134 -2.81 2.51 3.68
CA ILE A 134 -1.38 2.64 3.36
C ILE A 134 -1.29 2.82 1.86
N LEU A 135 -0.70 3.91 1.36
CA LEU A 135 -0.64 4.17 -0.07
C LEU A 135 0.75 4.55 -0.55
N ARG A 136 1.08 4.10 -1.75
CA ARG A 136 2.20 4.57 -2.55
C ARG A 136 1.70 4.95 -3.93
N THR A 137 1.77 6.24 -4.25
CA THR A 137 1.45 6.75 -5.60
C THR A 137 2.68 7.43 -6.19
N LEU A 138 3.01 7.11 -7.44
CA LEU A 138 3.92 7.91 -8.25
C LEU A 138 3.11 9.00 -8.93
N SER A 139 3.50 10.26 -8.71
CA SER A 139 3.02 11.37 -9.55
C SER A 139 3.41 11.10 -11.00
N ALA A 140 2.44 11.16 -11.92
CA ALA A 140 2.71 11.23 -13.35
C ALA A 140 3.46 12.52 -13.70
#